data_AF-A0A953QSY8-F1
#
_entry.id   AF-A0A953QSY8-F1
#
_cell.length_a   1.000
_cell.length_b   1.000
_cell.length_c   1.000
_cell.angle_alpha   90.00
_cell.angle_beta   90.00
_cell.angle_gamma   90.00
#
_symmetry.space_group_name_H-M   'P 1'
#
loop_
_entity.id
_entity.type
_entity.pdbx_description
1 polymer ?
#
loop_
_entity_poly.entity_id
_entity_poly.type
_entity_poly.pdbx_seq_one_letter_code
_entity_poly.pdbx_strand_id
1 'polypeptide(L)'
;MEVLSGMVVVAFGVFLTGLAVLIAVEPGIAERFLRLFAASARAHYTEQVLRLIAGAALVVFAPSMWYADLFKVLGWLISVTAVALLLFPWRWHHEFGKLAAPLLFRHIKLFALGAFALGVFIFYGVSRVVRW
;
A
#
# COMPACT_ATOMS: atom_id res chain seq x y z
N MET A 1 0.63 17.32 -13.36
CA MET A 1 -0.06 16.16 -12.76
C MET A 1 0.82 14.92 -12.78
N GLU A 2 1.43 14.56 -13.91
CA GLU A 2 2.26 13.34 -14.03
C GLU A 2 3.45 13.28 -13.05
N VAL A 3 4.18 14.38 -12.86
CA VAL A 3 5.33 14.43 -11.91
C VAL A 3 4.87 14.14 -10.47
N LEU A 4 3.78 14.77 -10.03
CA LEU A 4 3.24 14.58 -8.68
C LEU A 4 2.78 13.13 -8.47
N SER A 5 2.01 12.57 -9.41
CA SER A 5 1.58 11.17 -9.31
C SER A 5 2.77 10.22 -9.36
N GLY A 6 3.78 10.49 -10.19
CA GLY A 6 5.02 9.71 -10.25
C GLY A 6 5.78 9.71 -8.92
N MET A 7 5.91 10.88 -8.27
CA MET A 7 6.53 10.99 -6.94
C MET A 7 5.77 10.17 -5.88
N VAL A 8 4.43 10.21 -5.90
CA VAL A 8 3.60 9.43 -4.98
C VAL A 8 3.75 7.92 -5.25
N VAL A 9 3.78 7.49 -6.52
CA VAL A 9 3.99 6.08 -6.89
C VAL A 9 5.36 5.58 -6.43
N VAL A 10 6.42 6.37 -6.63
CA VAL A 10 7.77 6.03 -6.16
C VAL A 10 7.80 5.98 -4.62
N ALA A 11 7.22 6.95 -3.93
CA ALA A 11 7.13 6.95 -2.47
C ALA A 11 6.35 5.73 -1.95
N PHE A 12 5.29 5.32 -2.64
CA PHE A 12 4.55 4.10 -2.32
C PHE A 12 5.40 2.84 -2.51
N GLY A 13 6.16 2.75 -3.60
CA GLY A 13 7.14 1.67 -3.82
C GLY A 13 8.20 1.61 -2.71
N VAL A 14 8.77 2.76 -2.33
CA VAL A 14 9.74 2.87 -1.23
C VAL A 14 9.12 2.46 0.11
N PHE A 15 7.89 2.88 0.38
CA PHE A 15 7.18 2.47 1.59
C PHE A 15 7.01 0.95 1.67
N LEU A 16 6.59 0.30 0.58
CA LEU A 16 6.40 -1.15 0.54
C LEU A 16 7.70 -1.93 0.72
N THR A 17 8.75 -1.55 -0.01
CA THR A 17 10.06 -2.20 0.13
C THR A 17 10.69 -1.92 1.50
N GLY A 18 10.59 -0.70 2.00
CA GLY A 18 11.07 -0.31 3.32
C GLY A 18 10.35 -1.04 4.44
N LEU A 19 9.02 -1.20 4.35
CA LEU A 19 8.25 -2.00 5.31
C LEU A 19 8.66 -3.47 5.27
N ALA A 20 8.89 -4.04 4.08
CA ALA A 20 9.35 -5.41 3.95
C ALA A 20 10.74 -5.63 4.57
N VAL A 21 11.67 -4.69 4.35
CA VAL A 21 12.99 -4.69 4.99
C VAL A 21 12.85 -4.57 6.51
N LEU A 22 12.00 -3.66 7.00
CA LEU A 22 11.75 -3.50 8.43
C LEU A 22 11.21 -4.80 9.05
N ILE A 23 10.29 -5.50 8.39
CA ILE A 23 9.78 -6.80 8.86
C ILE A 23 10.90 -7.85 8.90
N ALA A 24 11.79 -7.85 7.91
CA ALA A 24 12.88 -8.82 7.82
C ALA A 24 13.95 -8.61 8.90
N VAL A 25 14.28 -7.34 9.21
CA VAL A 25 15.34 -6.98 10.16
C VAL A 25 14.80 -6.89 11.59
N GLU A 26 13.69 -6.17 11.80
CA GLU A 26 13.11 -5.90 13.12
C GLU A 26 11.59 -6.14 13.13
N PRO A 27 11.14 -7.40 13.08
CA PRO A 27 9.72 -7.74 13.00
C PRO A 27 8.92 -7.19 14.19
N GLY A 28 9.51 -7.09 15.39
CA GLY A 28 8.84 -6.53 16.56
C GLY A 28 8.49 -5.04 16.41
N ILE A 29 9.33 -4.26 15.74
CA ILE A 29 9.05 -2.85 15.41
C ILE A 29 7.98 -2.77 14.32
N ALA A 30 8.10 -3.60 13.28
CA ALA A 30 7.11 -3.67 12.20
C ALA A 30 5.71 -4.03 12.72
N GLU A 31 5.61 -5.01 13.62
CA GLU A 31 4.33 -5.39 14.25
C GLU A 31 3.72 -4.24 15.03
N ARG A 32 4.52 -3.53 15.85
CA ARG A 32 4.04 -2.36 16.59
C ARG A 32 3.53 -1.28 15.64
N PHE A 33 4.28 -0.99 14.58
CA PHE A 33 3.87 -0.05 13.53
C PHE A 33 2.54 -0.46 12.88
N LEU A 34 2.41 -1.71 12.43
CA LEU A 34 1.19 -2.21 11.78
C LEU A 34 -0.03 -2.16 12.72
N ARG A 35 0.16 -2.40 14.03
CA ARG A 35 -0.92 -2.28 15.02
C ARG A 35 -1.44 -0.84 15.17
N LEU A 36 -0.65 0.18 14.85
CA LEU A 36 -1.09 1.58 14.94
C LEU A 36 -2.24 1.88 13.98
N PHE A 37 -2.30 1.24 12.82
CA PHE A 37 -3.39 1.43 11.85
C PHE A 37 -4.76 1.02 12.41
N ALA A 38 -4.79 0.05 13.32
CA ALA A 38 -6.01 -0.42 13.98
C ALA A 38 -6.30 0.31 15.31
N ALA A 39 -5.47 1.24 15.76
CA ALA A 39 -5.53 1.76 17.13
C ALA A 39 -6.65 2.79 17.37
N SER A 40 -7.10 3.51 16.33
CA SER A 40 -8.12 4.55 16.47
C SER A 40 -8.84 4.87 15.16
N ALA A 41 -9.99 5.52 15.25
CA ALA A 41 -10.69 6.05 14.08
C ALA A 41 -9.80 6.99 13.24
N ARG A 42 -9.00 7.85 13.90
CA ARG A 42 -8.08 8.76 13.21
C ARG A 42 -7.02 7.99 12.41
N ALA A 43 -6.48 6.92 12.98
CA ALA A 43 -5.50 6.07 12.28
C ALA A 43 -6.15 5.38 11.07
N HIS A 44 -7.37 4.85 11.23
CA HIS A 44 -8.15 4.26 10.14
C HIS A 44 -8.37 5.23 8.98
N TYR A 45 -8.92 6.42 9.24
CA TYR A 45 -9.18 7.39 8.17
C TYR A 45 -7.88 7.90 7.53
N THR A 46 -6.83 8.11 8.31
CA THR A 46 -5.51 8.47 7.77
C THR A 46 -4.98 7.41 6.82
N GLU A 47 -5.03 6.14 7.22
CA GLU A 47 -4.62 5.00 6.38
C GLU A 47 -5.39 4.99 5.06
N GLN A 48 -6.72 5.06 5.12
CA GLN A 48 -7.55 4.95 3.92
C GLN A 48 -7.38 6.16 2.99
N VAL A 49 -7.16 7.36 3.52
CA VAL A 49 -6.84 8.54 2.70
C VAL A 49 -5.49 8.37 2.01
N LEU A 50 -4.45 7.94 2.73
CA LEU A 50 -3.13 7.67 2.13
C LEU A 50 -3.19 6.57 1.07
N ARG A 51 -3.95 5.50 1.35
CA ARG A 51 -4.21 4.40 0.42
C ARG A 51 -4.93 4.89 -0.84
N LEU A 52 -5.94 5.74 -0.69
CA LEU A 52 -6.67 6.33 -1.81
C LEU A 52 -5.76 7.22 -2.67
N ILE A 53 -4.90 8.04 -2.05
CA ILE A 53 -3.91 8.87 -2.74
C ILE A 53 -2.94 8.00 -3.56
N ALA A 54 -2.40 6.94 -2.95
CA ALA A 54 -1.50 6.01 -3.64
C ALA A 54 -2.18 5.29 -4.81
N GLY A 55 -3.40 4.78 -4.60
CA GLY A 55 -4.20 4.11 -5.64
C GLY A 55 -4.54 5.05 -6.81
N ALA A 56 -4.99 6.27 -6.51
CA ALA A 56 -5.31 7.26 -7.53
C ALA A 56 -4.07 7.70 -8.30
N ALA A 57 -2.93 7.89 -7.62
CA ALA A 57 -1.65 8.19 -8.26
C ALA A 57 -1.21 7.06 -9.20
N LEU A 58 -1.40 5.79 -8.80
CA LEU A 58 -1.15 4.64 -9.67
C LEU A 58 -2.03 4.67 -10.92
N VAL A 59 -3.34 4.91 -10.80
CA VAL A 59 -4.24 5.00 -11.97
C VAL A 59 -3.83 6.11 -12.93
N VAL A 60 -3.53 7.30 -12.39
CA VAL A 60 -3.15 8.48 -13.18
C VAL A 60 -1.79 8.30 -13.86
N PHE A 61 -0.82 7.70 -13.17
CA PHE A 61 0.55 7.54 -13.68
C PHE A 61 0.74 6.28 -14.55
N ALA A 62 -0.17 5.31 -14.47
CA ALA A 62 -0.05 4.04 -15.17
C ALA A 62 0.21 4.12 -16.70
N PRO A 63 -0.34 5.07 -17.49
CA PRO A 63 -0.01 5.20 -18.91
C PRO A 63 1.51 5.36 -19.19
N SER A 64 2.25 5.94 -18.24
CA SER A 64 3.69 6.19 -18.31
C SER A 64 4.53 5.01 -17.78
N MET A 65 3.90 3.96 -17.23
CA MET A 65 4.57 2.78 -16.68
C MET A 65 4.63 1.63 -17.70
N TRP A 66 5.52 0.66 -17.48
CA TRP A 66 5.37 -0.67 -18.09
C TRP A 66 4.11 -1.35 -17.55
N TYR A 67 3.45 -2.19 -18.37
CA TYR A 67 2.20 -2.87 -18.00
C TYR A 67 1.09 -1.92 -17.55
N ALA A 68 0.85 -0.84 -18.32
CA ALA A 68 -0.08 0.23 -17.99
C ALA A 68 -1.46 -0.28 -17.53
N ASP A 69 -2.07 -1.24 -18.25
CA ASP A 69 -3.41 -1.73 -17.89
C ASP A 69 -3.42 -2.48 -16.56
N LEU A 70 -2.35 -3.24 -16.25
CA LEU A 70 -2.23 -3.92 -14.97
C LEU A 70 -2.11 -2.92 -13.82
N PHE A 71 -1.29 -1.87 -13.95
CA PHE A 71 -1.18 -0.83 -12.92
C PHE A 71 -2.45 0.00 -12.77
N LYS A 72 -3.20 0.23 -13.85
CA LYS A 72 -4.55 0.84 -13.76
C LYS A 72 -5.49 -0.03 -12.94
N VAL A 73 -5.55 -1.33 -13.21
CA VAL A 73 -6.41 -2.27 -12.46
C VAL A 73 -6.01 -2.32 -10.99
N LEU A 74 -4.71 -2.43 -10.70
CA LEU A 74 -4.20 -2.41 -9.31
C LEU A 74 -4.52 -1.09 -8.59
N GLY A 75 -4.32 0.05 -9.27
CA GLY A 75 -4.65 1.36 -8.72
C GLY A 75 -6.14 1.48 -8.39
N TRP A 76 -7.03 1.05 -9.30
CA TRP A 76 -8.47 1.03 -9.07
C TRP A 76 -8.88 0.11 -7.92
N LEU A 77 -8.29 -1.09 -7.84
CA LEU A 77 -8.55 -2.02 -6.73
C LEU A 77 -8.21 -1.36 -5.38
N ILE A 78 -7.06 -0.70 -5.29
CA ILE A 78 -6.62 0.01 -4.07
C ILE A 78 -7.57 1.18 -3.76
N SER A 79 -7.92 2.00 -4.75
CA SER A 79 -8.80 3.16 -4.56
C SER A 79 -10.22 2.77 -4.16
N VAL A 80 -10.83 1.80 -4.85
CA VAL A 80 -12.22 1.38 -4.59
C VAL A 80 -12.34 0.75 -3.21
N THR A 81 -11.38 -0.10 -2.81
CA THR A 81 -11.38 -0.68 -1.46
C THR A 81 -11.16 0.38 -0.37
N ALA A 82 -10.31 1.38 -0.62
CA ALA A 82 -10.13 2.50 0.30
C ALA A 82 -11.41 3.33 0.46
N VAL A 83 -12.09 3.66 -0.65
CA VAL A 83 -13.37 4.38 -0.62
C VAL A 83 -14.43 3.59 0.14
N ALA A 84 -14.54 2.28 -0.11
CA ALA A 84 -15.45 1.43 0.65
C ALA A 84 -15.16 1.54 2.16
N LEU A 85 -13.90 1.39 2.58
CA LEU A 85 -13.52 1.48 3.99
C LEU A 85 -13.65 2.88 4.61
N LEU A 86 -13.65 3.95 3.80
CA LEU A 86 -13.99 5.30 4.24
C LEU A 86 -15.49 5.46 4.51
N LEU A 87 -16.34 4.80 3.72
CA LEU A 87 -17.80 4.88 3.83
C LEU A 87 -18.37 3.95 4.90
N PHE A 88 -17.74 2.79 5.13
CA PHE A 88 -18.18 1.86 6.17
C PHE A 88 -17.79 2.34 7.59
N PRO A 89 -18.55 1.96 8.63
CA PRO A 89 -18.21 2.30 10.01
C PRO A 89 -16.83 1.75 10.38
N TRP A 90 -15.92 2.62 10.83
CA TRP A 90 -14.55 2.24 11.18
C TRP A 90 -14.48 1.08 12.19
N ARG A 91 -15.50 0.95 13.07
CA ARG A 91 -15.60 -0.13 14.06
C ARG A 91 -15.65 -1.51 13.39
N TRP A 92 -16.27 -1.63 12.22
CA TRP A 92 -16.32 -2.90 11.50
C TRP A 92 -14.93 -3.28 10.98
N HIS A 93 -14.20 -2.31 10.42
CA HIS A 93 -12.81 -2.53 10.01
C HIS A 93 -11.91 -2.85 11.20
N HIS A 94 -12.14 -2.20 12.35
CA HIS A 94 -11.40 -2.48 13.58
C HIS A 94 -11.62 -3.91 14.09
N GLU A 95 -12.88 -4.39 14.14
CA GLU A 95 -13.18 -5.78 14.51
C GLU A 95 -12.62 -6.79 13.51
N PHE A 96 -12.72 -6.51 12.20
CA PHE A 96 -12.06 -7.33 11.18
C PHE A 96 -10.53 -7.37 11.39
N GLY A 97 -9.92 -6.23 11.70
CA GLY A 97 -8.49 -6.12 12.00
C GLY A 97 -8.08 -6.98 13.19
N LYS A 98 -8.88 -7.07 14.25
CA LYS A 98 -8.62 -7.97 15.39
C LYS A 98 -8.63 -9.45 14.99
N LEU A 99 -9.52 -9.84 14.07
CA LEU A 99 -9.62 -11.20 13.56
C LEU A 99 -8.46 -11.55 12.61
N ALA A 100 -8.07 -10.61 11.73
CA ALA A 100 -7.04 -10.82 10.72
C ALA A 100 -5.60 -10.67 11.28
N ALA A 101 -5.41 -9.83 12.30
CA ALA A 101 -4.09 -9.53 12.86
C ALA A 101 -3.29 -10.76 13.33
N PRO A 102 -3.87 -11.74 14.07
CA PRO A 102 -3.14 -12.95 14.45
C PRO A 102 -2.61 -13.74 13.25
N LEU A 103 -3.40 -13.82 12.17
CA LEU A 103 -3.00 -14.51 10.94
C LEU A 103 -1.88 -13.75 10.22
N LEU A 104 -2.01 -12.43 10.11
CA LEU A 104 -0.99 -11.54 9.53
C LEU A 104 0.33 -11.67 10.27
N PHE A 105 0.33 -11.55 11.60
CA PHE A 105 1.55 -11.58 12.40
C PHE A 105 2.19 -12.96 12.43
N ARG A 106 1.40 -14.04 12.42
CA ARG A 106 1.93 -15.41 12.25
C ARG A 106 2.68 -15.61 10.93
N HIS A 107 2.26 -14.92 9.86
CA HIS A 107 2.84 -15.05 8.53
C HIS A 107 3.48 -13.74 8.03
N ILE A 108 3.98 -12.90 8.94
CA ILE A 108 4.42 -11.54 8.61
C ILE A 108 5.57 -11.53 7.58
N LYS A 109 6.42 -12.56 7.58
CA LYS A 109 7.49 -12.73 6.59
C LYS A 109 6.95 -13.00 5.18
N LEU A 110 5.86 -13.76 5.05
CA LEU A 110 5.20 -13.99 3.77
C LEU A 110 4.55 -12.71 3.26
N PHE A 111 3.94 -11.94 4.16
CA PHE A 111 3.44 -10.60 3.87
C PHE A 111 4.57 -9.67 3.40
N ALA A 112 5.73 -9.67 4.06
CA ALA A 112 6.89 -8.90 3.64
C ALA A 112 7.40 -9.28 2.25
N LEU A 113 7.43 -10.57 1.91
CA LEU A 113 7.80 -11.02 0.57
C LEU A 113 6.85 -10.45 -0.49
N GLY A 114 5.54 -10.49 -0.23
CA GLY A 114 4.54 -9.88 -1.12
C GLY A 114 4.69 -8.37 -1.26
N ALA A 115 4.90 -7.66 -0.14
CA ALA A 115 5.13 -6.22 -0.14
C ALA A 115 6.41 -5.84 -0.89
N PHE A 116 7.51 -6.57 -0.68
CA PHE A 116 8.76 -6.38 -1.40
C PHE A 116 8.59 -6.60 -2.90
N ALA A 117 7.97 -7.72 -3.29
CA ALA A 117 7.72 -8.05 -4.69
C ALA A 117 6.88 -6.97 -5.38
N LEU A 118 5.82 -6.48 -4.74
CA LEU A 118 5.00 -5.38 -5.26
C LEU A 118 5.79 -4.07 -5.37
N GLY A 119 6.60 -3.73 -4.36
CA GLY A 119 7.44 -2.53 -4.38
C GLY A 119 8.48 -2.56 -5.51
N VAL A 120 9.18 -3.68 -5.70
CA VAL A 120 10.10 -3.89 -6.82
C VAL A 120 9.36 -3.84 -8.15
N PHE A 121 8.17 -4.44 -8.24
CA PHE A 121 7.35 -4.40 -9.45
C PHE A 121 6.94 -2.98 -9.81
N ILE A 122 6.59 -2.14 -8.83
CA ILE A 122 6.32 -0.70 -9.02
C ILE A 122 7.56 -0.01 -9.58
N PHE A 123 8.74 -0.19 -8.99
CA PHE A 123 9.97 0.42 -9.51
C PHE A 123 10.28 -0.01 -10.94
N TYR A 124 10.11 -1.29 -11.25
CA TYR A 124 10.23 -1.79 -12.62
C TYR A 124 9.24 -1.08 -13.55
N GLY A 125 7.97 -0.96 -13.15
CA GLY A 125 6.94 -0.23 -13.88
C GLY A 125 7.33 1.23 -14.18
N VAL A 126 7.77 1.97 -13.17
CA VAL A 126 8.19 3.38 -13.29
C VAL A 126 9.45 3.54 -14.14
N SER A 127 10.35 2.56 -14.18
CA SER A 127 11.62 2.64 -14.92
C SER A 127 11.48 2.94 -16.42
N ARG A 128 10.30 2.71 -17.00
CA ARG A 128 9.95 3.12 -18.37
C ARG A 128 10.23 4.61 -18.62
N VAL A 129 10.01 5.45 -17.62
CA VAL A 129 10.17 6.90 -17.70
C VAL A 129 11.65 7.32 -17.67
N VAL A 130 12.56 6.45 -17.22
CA VAL A 130 14.00 6.73 -17.17
C VAL A 130 14.74 6.17 -18.39
N ARG A 131 14.16 5.17 -19.07
CA ARG A 131 14.79 4.46 -20.20
C ARG A 131 14.48 5.10 -21.57
N TRP A 132 14.41 6.42 -21.64
CA TRP A 132 14.35 7.15 -22.91
C TRP A 132 15.74 7.37 -23.48
#